data_AF-A0A1J6K6K1-F1
#
_entry.id   AF-A0A1J6K6K1-F1
#
_cell.length_a   1.000
_cell.length_b   1.000
_cell.length_c   1.000
_cell.angle_alpha   90.00
_cell.angle_beta   90.00
_cell.angle_gamma   90.00
#
_symmetry.space_group_name_H-M   'P 1'
#
loop_
_entity.id
_entity.type
_entity.pdbx_description
1 polymer ?
#
loop_
_entity_poly.entity_id
_entity_poly.type
_entity_poly.pdbx_seq_one_letter_code
_entity_poly.pdbx_strand_id
1 'polypeptide(L)'
;MGDKLREKLRFMNATGERIRFEGAPPAPTTEMADFLEETMERITVNDARKILRFYQLEKVRLRLRDMSINSILYTKFVEICSEVCSNREQGLEFAKMLDDSGSVIIFGDIILLHPHQVKVAQLW
;
A
#
# COMPACT_ATOMS: atom_id res chain seq x y z
N MET A 1 -9.98 -34.23 -51.39
CA MET A 1 -11.28 -34.47 -50.71
C MET A 1 -11.70 -33.30 -49.79
N GLY A 2 -11.20 -32.06 -49.96
CA GLY A 2 -11.52 -30.94 -49.07
C GLY A 2 -12.47 -29.89 -49.67
N ASP A 3 -12.66 -29.89 -50.99
CA ASP A 3 -13.35 -28.78 -51.68
C ASP A 3 -14.86 -28.79 -51.43
N LYS A 4 -15.45 -29.98 -51.28
CA LYS A 4 -16.87 -30.15 -50.94
C LYS A 4 -17.22 -29.64 -49.53
N LEU A 5 -16.26 -29.65 -48.61
CA LEU A 5 -16.42 -29.11 -47.26
C LEU A 5 -16.33 -27.58 -47.27
N ARG A 6 -15.40 -27.03 -48.06
CA ARG A 6 -15.22 -25.58 -48.22
C ARG A 6 -16.41 -24.91 -48.91
N GLU A 7 -17.04 -25.60 -49.85
CA GLU A 7 -18.21 -25.10 -50.56
C GLU A 7 -19.47 -25.08 -49.66
N LYS A 8 -19.64 -26.08 -48.79
CA LYS A 8 -20.72 -26.09 -47.78
C LYS A 8 -20.59 -24.95 -46.76
N LEU A 9 -19.38 -24.65 -46.29
CA LEU A 9 -19.12 -23.54 -45.35
C LEU A 9 -19.44 -22.16 -45.95
N ARG A 10 -19.20 -21.96 -47.25
CA ARG A 10 -19.56 -20.71 -47.94
C ARG A 10 -21.07 -20.50 -48.03
N PHE A 11 -21.84 -21.57 -48.25
CA PHE A 11 -23.30 -21.50 -48.28
C PHE A 11 -23.90 -21.09 -46.93
N MET A 12 -23.32 -21.56 -45.82
CA MET A 12 -23.78 -21.24 -44.47
C MET A 12 -23.49 -19.79 -44.06
N ASN A 13 -22.49 -19.14 -44.66
CA ASN A 13 -22.16 -17.73 -44.39
C ASN A 13 -22.98 -16.74 -45.26
N ALA A 14 -23.73 -17.23 -46.25
CA ALA A 14 -24.53 -16.40 -47.15
C ALA A 14 -25.94 -16.11 -46.61
N THR A 15 -26.48 -17.00 -45.79
CA THR A 15 -27.69 -16.73 -44.99
C THR A 15 -27.25 -15.96 -43.76
N GLY A 16 -27.20 -14.64 -43.89
CA GLY A 16 -26.75 -13.70 -42.87
C GLY A 16 -27.65 -13.62 -41.63
N GLU A 17 -27.97 -14.75 -41.00
CA GLU A 17 -28.38 -14.77 -39.60
C GLU A 17 -27.13 -14.55 -38.76
N ARG A 18 -26.74 -13.27 -38.64
CA ARG A 18 -25.94 -12.82 -37.51
C ARG A 18 -26.70 -13.24 -36.27
N ILE A 19 -26.23 -14.30 -35.60
CA ILE A 19 -26.67 -14.61 -34.24
C ILE A 19 -26.27 -13.39 -33.42
N ARG A 20 -27.22 -12.47 -33.26
CA ARG A 20 -27.06 -11.28 -32.43
C ARG A 20 -27.04 -11.84 -31.02
N PHE A 21 -25.83 -12.02 -30.49
CA PHE A 21 -25.62 -12.44 -29.11
C PHE A 21 -26.10 -11.28 -28.21
N GLU A 22 -27.41 -11.21 -27.98
CA GLU A 22 -28.04 -10.27 -27.04
C GLU A 22 -27.59 -10.65 -25.63
N GLY A 23 -26.46 -10.08 -25.22
CA GLY A 23 -25.88 -10.36 -23.90
C GLY A 23 -24.37 -10.15 -23.82
N ALA A 24 -23.68 -10.00 -24.95
CA ALA A 24 -22.31 -9.50 -24.91
C ALA A 24 -22.34 -7.97 -24.82
N PRO A 25 -21.71 -7.35 -23.80
CA PRO A 25 -21.54 -5.90 -23.80
C PRO A 25 -20.84 -5.49 -25.12
N PRO A 26 -21.22 -4.34 -25.71
CA PRO A 26 -20.51 -3.82 -26.87
C PRO A 26 -19.02 -3.77 -26.53
N ALA A 27 -18.17 -4.20 -27.48
CA ALA A 27 -16.72 -4.01 -27.34
C ALA A 27 -16.48 -2.55 -26.95
N PRO A 28 -15.67 -2.27 -25.92
CA PRO A 28 -15.50 -0.93 -25.42
C PRO A 28 -15.09 -0.04 -26.59
N THR A 29 -15.93 0.94 -26.92
CA THR A 29 -15.59 2.00 -27.86
C THR A 29 -14.31 2.66 -27.35
N THR A 30 -13.43 3.10 -28.24
CA THR A 30 -12.17 3.77 -27.89
C THR A 30 -12.36 4.84 -26.80
N GLU A 31 -13.48 5.56 -26.83
CA GLU A 31 -13.89 6.53 -25.81
C GLU A 31 -14.10 5.90 -24.42
N MET A 32 -14.75 4.73 -24.30
CA MET A 32 -14.92 4.04 -23.01
C MET A 32 -13.62 3.44 -22.48
N ALA A 33 -12.68 3.08 -23.35
CA ALA A 33 -11.35 2.64 -22.93
C ALA A 33 -10.55 3.82 -22.33
N ASP A 34 -10.64 5.00 -22.94
CA ASP A 34 -10.03 6.23 -22.43
C ASP A 34 -10.65 6.64 -21.08
N PHE A 35 -11.98 6.55 -20.92
CA PHE A 35 -12.64 6.80 -19.62
C PHE A 35 -12.25 5.78 -18.55
N LEU A 36 -12.09 4.50 -18.89
CA LEU A 36 -11.66 3.47 -17.92
C LEU A 36 -10.19 3.65 -17.52
N GLU A 37 -9.34 4.13 -18.44
CA GLU A 37 -7.96 4.47 -18.19
C GLU A 37 -7.82 5.75 -17.33
N GLU A 38 -8.72 6.71 -17.50
CA GLU A 38 -8.80 7.93 -16.67
C GLU A 38 -9.35 7.64 -15.26
N THR A 39 -10.22 6.63 -15.11
CA THR A 39 -10.81 6.23 -13.82
C THR A 39 -9.93 5.26 -13.04
N MET A 40 -8.95 4.60 -13.67
CA MET A 40 -7.97 3.80 -12.97
C MET A 40 -6.94 4.73 -12.31
N GLU A 41 -7.15 5.01 -11.02
CA GLU A 41 -6.18 5.70 -10.17
C GLU A 41 -4.90 4.83 -10.09
N ARG A 42 -4.00 5.02 -11.07
CA ARG A 42 -2.75 4.27 -11.18
C ARG A 42 -1.81 4.74 -10.07
N ILE A 43 -1.24 3.78 -9.33
CA ILE A 43 -0.20 4.05 -8.34
C ILE A 43 0.94 4.80 -9.05
N THR A 44 1.17 6.05 -8.66
CA THR A 44 2.27 6.85 -9.21
C THR A 44 3.58 6.48 -8.52
N VAL A 45 4.71 6.88 -9.10
CA VAL A 45 6.02 6.76 -8.42
C VAL A 45 6.01 7.50 -7.07
N ASN A 46 5.23 8.58 -6.96
CA ASN A 46 5.09 9.30 -5.70
C ASN A 46 4.35 8.47 -4.64
N ASP A 47 3.32 7.74 -5.04
CA ASP A 47 2.57 6.87 -4.14
C ASP A 47 3.42 5.68 -3.71
N ALA A 48 4.17 5.08 -4.63
CA ALA A 48 5.16 4.05 -4.29
C ALA A 48 6.19 4.55 -3.26
N ARG A 49 6.68 5.79 -3.39
CA ARG A 49 7.58 6.41 -2.39
C ARG A 49 6.92 6.59 -1.03
N LYS A 50 5.66 7.05 -0.99
CA LYS A 50 4.90 7.20 0.26
C LYS A 50 4.68 5.84 0.93
N ILE A 51 4.31 4.83 0.16
CA ILE A 51 4.09 3.45 0.64
C ILE A 51 5.40 2.90 1.23
N LEU A 52 6.52 3.04 0.52
CA LEU A 52 7.83 2.60 1.03
C LEU A 52 8.18 3.31 2.33
N ARG A 53 7.96 4.63 2.39
CA ARG A 53 8.23 5.43 3.58
C ARG A 53 7.39 4.99 4.78
N PHE A 54 6.09 4.75 4.56
CA PHE A 54 5.19 4.25 5.59
C PHE A 54 5.60 2.85 6.07
N TYR A 55 5.97 1.97 5.14
CA TYR A 55 6.48 0.63 5.46
C TYR A 55 7.72 0.68 6.36
N GLN A 56 8.68 1.57 6.07
CA GLN A 56 9.86 1.75 6.91
C GLN A 56 9.48 2.24 8.32
N LEU A 57 8.58 3.22 8.43
CA LEU A 57 8.10 3.72 9.72
C LEU A 57 7.40 2.62 10.53
N GLU A 58 6.48 1.86 9.94
CA GLU A 58 5.80 0.76 10.63
C GLU A 58 6.78 -0.35 11.04
N LYS A 59 7.84 -0.61 10.27
CA LYS A 59 8.88 -1.57 10.65
C LYS A 59 9.65 -1.11 11.89
N VAL A 60 9.94 0.19 12.03
CA VAL A 60 10.48 0.76 13.28
C VAL A 60 9.48 0.59 14.41
N ARG A 61 8.21 0.94 14.17
CA ARG A 61 7.15 0.89 15.18
C ARG A 61 6.94 -0.52 15.74
N LEU A 62 6.88 -1.54 14.88
CA LEU A 62 6.76 -2.93 15.28
C LEU A 62 7.97 -3.38 16.09
N ARG A 63 9.18 -3.03 15.65
CA ARG A 63 10.40 -3.39 16.37
C ARG A 63 10.44 -2.82 17.78
N LEU A 64 9.98 -1.59 17.99
CA LEU A 64 9.88 -0.99 19.31
C LEU A 64 8.76 -1.63 20.15
N ARG A 65 7.63 -1.96 19.51
CA ARG A 65 6.49 -2.63 20.15
C ARG A 65 6.82 -4.04 20.64
N ASP A 66 7.68 -4.77 19.91
CA ASP A 66 8.05 -6.15 20.26
C ASP A 66 9.07 -6.21 21.42
N MET A 67 9.63 -5.07 21.83
CA MET A 67 10.52 -5.02 22.99
C MET A 67 9.72 -5.17 24.28
N SER A 68 10.15 -6.10 25.14
CA SER A 68 9.56 -6.29 26.48
C SER A 68 9.89 -5.15 27.46
N ILE A 69 10.77 -4.24 27.08
CA ILE A 69 11.24 -3.12 27.91
C ILE A 69 10.33 -1.91 27.68
N ASN A 70 9.94 -1.23 28.75
CA ASN A 70 9.02 -0.09 28.68
C ASN A 70 9.72 1.23 28.33
N SER A 71 11.04 1.32 28.52
CA SER A 71 11.79 2.54 28.27
C SER A 71 13.23 2.29 27.82
N ILE A 72 13.75 3.16 26.96
CA ILE A 72 15.15 3.12 26.48
C ILE A 72 15.77 4.51 26.47
N LEU A 73 17.09 4.59 26.34
CA LEU A 73 17.80 5.86 26.14
C LEU A 73 17.59 6.38 24.71
N TYR A 74 17.60 7.71 24.57
CA TYR A 74 17.47 8.40 23.28
C TYR A 74 18.51 7.94 22.25
N THR A 75 19.77 7.74 22.69
CA THR A 75 20.83 7.24 21.81
C THR A 75 20.47 5.88 21.20
N LYS A 76 19.96 4.96 22.02
CA LYS A 76 19.55 3.63 21.57
C LYS A 76 18.34 3.68 20.65
N PHE A 77 17.40 4.57 20.94
CA PHE A 77 16.22 4.79 20.12
C PHE A 77 16.58 5.29 18.71
N VAL A 78 17.48 6.27 18.61
CA VAL A 78 17.95 6.80 17.31
C VAL A 78 18.70 5.74 16.51
N GLU A 79 19.50 4.88 17.15
CA GLU A 79 20.12 3.72 16.49
C GLU A 79 19.06 2.82 15.85
N ILE A 80 18.03 2.44 16.62
CA ILE A 80 16.96 1.55 16.15
C ILE A 80 16.22 2.17 14.94
N CYS A 81 15.92 3.48 15.01
CA CYS A 81 15.29 4.19 13.89
C CYS A 81 16.20 4.20 12.66
N SER A 82 17.50 4.46 12.85
CA SER A 82 18.48 4.56 11.78
C SER A 82 18.77 3.22 11.09
N GLU A 83 18.67 2.08 11.80
CA GLU A 83 18.88 0.74 11.22
C GLU A 83 17.84 0.36 10.16
N VAL A 84 16.64 0.93 10.24
CA VAL A 84 15.55 0.65 9.28
C VAL A 84 15.48 1.72 8.18
N CYS A 85 16.01 2.91 8.45
CA CYS A 85 16.03 4.05 7.55
C CYS A 85 17.21 4.02 6.59
N SER A 86 17.13 4.82 5.53
CA SER A 86 18.22 4.95 4.56
C SER A 86 19.34 5.86 5.05
N ASN A 87 19.05 6.76 6.00
CA ASN A 87 20.02 7.67 6.62
C ASN A 87 19.57 8.10 8.02
N ARG A 88 20.46 8.80 8.74
CA ARG A 88 20.22 9.23 10.14
C ARG A 88 19.16 10.31 10.23
N GLU A 89 19.09 11.21 9.25
CA GLU A 89 18.13 12.32 9.21
C GLU A 89 16.69 11.79 9.12
N GLN A 90 16.46 10.79 8.27
CA GLN A 90 15.18 10.09 8.16
C GLN A 90 14.84 9.35 9.45
N GLY A 91 15.84 8.76 10.11
CA GLY A 91 15.67 8.14 11.44
C GLY A 91 15.18 9.14 12.49
N LEU A 92 15.73 10.36 12.52
CA LEU A 92 15.27 11.43 13.41
C LEU A 92 13.84 11.89 13.07
N GLU A 93 13.51 11.97 11.79
CA GLU A 93 12.17 12.35 11.36
C GLU A 93 11.13 11.31 11.78
N PHE A 94 11.45 10.01 11.66
CA PHE A 94 10.60 8.93 12.15
C PHE A 94 10.48 8.93 13.67
N ALA A 95 11.57 9.18 14.38
CA ALA A 95 11.55 9.36 15.84
C ALA A 95 10.52 10.42 16.25
N LYS A 96 10.53 11.57 15.57
CA LYS A 96 9.53 12.63 15.78
C LYS A 96 8.12 12.18 15.42
N MET A 97 7.90 11.53 14.28
CA MET A 97 6.58 11.03 13.89
C MET A 97 6.00 10.02 14.89
N LEU A 98 6.85 9.18 15.48
CA LEU A 98 6.43 8.22 16.51
C LEU A 98 6.00 8.93 17.80
N ASP A 99 6.70 10.00 18.19
CA ASP A 99 6.35 10.84 19.35
C ASP A 99 5.07 11.65 19.10
N ASP A 100 4.99 12.34 17.95
CA ASP A 100 3.81 13.12 17.54
C ASP A 100 2.54 12.25 17.48
N SER A 101 2.67 10.99 17.09
CA SER A 101 1.55 10.02 17.05
C SER A 101 1.21 9.39 18.40
N GLY A 102 2.03 9.62 19.44
CA GLY A 102 1.91 8.96 20.74
C GLY A 102 2.21 7.46 20.72
N SER A 103 2.87 6.96 19.66
CA SER A 103 3.34 5.57 19.60
C SER A 103 4.51 5.34 20.56
N VAL A 104 5.31 6.39 20.80
CA VAL A 104 6.29 6.48 21.87
C VAL A 104 6.12 7.84 22.56
N ILE A 105 6.76 8.04 23.72
CA ILE A 105 6.88 9.37 24.34
C ILE A 105 8.35 9.67 24.57
N ILE A 106 8.82 10.80 24.04
CA ILE A 106 10.17 11.31 24.27
C ILE A 106 10.15 12.24 25.49
N PHE A 107 10.77 11.80 26.59
CA PHE A 107 10.90 12.57 27.82
C PHE A 107 12.39 12.81 28.14
N GLY A 108 12.93 13.89 27.57
CA GLY A 108 14.37 14.19 27.64
C GLY A 108 15.18 13.08 26.98
N ASP A 109 16.11 12.48 27.74
CA ASP A 109 16.95 11.38 27.24
C ASP A 109 16.30 9.99 27.36
N ILE A 110 15.07 9.90 27.90
CA ILE A 110 14.34 8.65 28.09
C ILE A 110 13.16 8.58 27.13
N ILE A 111 13.00 7.44 26.48
CA ILE A 111 11.91 7.17 25.53
C ILE A 111 11.02 6.08 26.11
N LEU A 112 9.73 6.37 26.29
CA LEU A 112 8.73 5.38 26.70
C LEU A 112 8.18 4.68 25.46
N LEU A 113 8.35 3.35 25.39
CA LEU A 113 8.02 2.55 24.20
C LEU A 113 6.56 2.08 24.17
N HIS A 114 5.92 1.94 25.34
CA HIS A 114 4.54 1.47 25.46
C HIS A 114 3.66 2.47 26.22
N PRO A 115 3.42 3.69 25.70
CA PRO A 115 2.61 4.70 26.39
C PRO A 115 1.23 4.18 26.82
N HIS A 116 0.62 3.32 26.01
CA HIS A 116 -0.68 2.69 26.27
C HIS A 116 -0.69 1.72 27.47
N GLN A 117 0.46 1.25 27.94
CA GLN A 117 0.55 0.41 29.15
C GLN A 117 0.70 1.24 30.43
N VAL A 118 0.99 2.54 30.32
CA VAL A 118 1.13 3.43 31.46
C VAL A 118 -0.27 3.76 31.98
N LYS A 119 -0.66 3.14 33.09
CA LYS A 119 -1.89 3.50 33.80
C LYS A 119 -1.65 4.82 34.52
N VAL A 120 -2.52 5.80 34.32
CA VAL A 120 -2.59 6.96 35.22
C VAL A 120 -2.98 6.42 36.59
N ALA A 121 -2.13 6.62 37.60
CA ALA A 121 -2.48 6.30 38.98
C ALA A 121 -3.73 7.13 39.32
N GLN A 122 -4.87 6.46 39.49
CA GLN A 122 -6.08 7.13 39.96
C GLN A 122 -5.88 7.42 41.45
N LEU A 123 -5.44 8.65 41.73
CA LEU A 123 -5.36 9.22 43.06
C LEU A 123 -6.70 9.88 43.39
N TRP A 124 -7.74 9.08 43.62
CA TRP A 124 -8.98 9.48 44.30
C TRP A 124 -9.57 8.29 45.03
#